data_AF-A0A969AM88-F1
#
_entry.id   AF-A0A969AM88-F1
#
_cell.length_a   1.000
_cell.length_b   1.000
_cell.length_c   1.000
_cell.angle_alpha   90.00
_cell.angle_beta   90.00
_cell.angle_gamma   90.00
#
_symmetry.space_group_name_H-M   'P 1'
#
loop_
_entity.id
_entity.type
_entity.pdbx_description
1 polymer ?
#
loop_
_entity_poly.entity_id
_entity_poly.type
_entity_poly.pdbx_seq_one_letter_code
_entity_poly.pdbx_strand_id
1 'polypeptide(L)'
;MFSETTQPPATANVPPAATKPEVLLNQAIAALAQQDYEQASEQLTQALAPEMLSKADATFLETVITTLEGYDDPQILFVKGRAHWQRYVQLDADPASRIGPANREALDEARDAAISAWDTLRKTRPQDIEVQVAIGFAYYADSQDNEALKAWEEAREIEIKQRSGRADPTALRNPVFLNAYAGLILLSLDSRIDNLDPGGDEIQRAFAREELQKLQSLDEHRWLVADGPDAKVRTNDNPYVWLWTAAAEAEWSRIYADLSGEPETQSTGANPAPEN
;
A
#
# COMPACT_ATOMS: atom_id res chain seq x y z
N MET A 1 65.94 20.89 -17.06
CA MET A 1 65.04 20.54 -15.94
C MET A 1 63.64 21.02 -16.28
N PHE A 2 62.81 20.15 -16.84
CA PHE A 2 61.35 20.23 -16.75
C PHE A 2 60.86 18.78 -16.85
N SER A 3 60.36 18.25 -15.74
CA SER A 3 59.80 16.90 -15.68
C SER A 3 58.34 16.99 -16.14
N GLU A 4 58.00 16.24 -17.20
CA GLU A 4 56.62 15.97 -17.56
C GLU A 4 56.03 14.97 -16.55
N THR A 5 55.10 15.44 -15.73
CA THR A 5 54.31 14.60 -14.83
C THR A 5 53.17 13.98 -15.65
N THR A 6 53.31 12.73 -16.05
CA THR A 6 52.19 11.95 -16.62
C THR A 6 51.14 11.68 -15.54
N GLN A 7 49.99 12.34 -15.69
CA GLN A 7 48.79 12.11 -14.90
C GLN A 7 48.23 10.70 -15.19
N PRO A 8 47.90 9.88 -14.17
CA PRO A 8 47.30 8.58 -14.41
C PRO A 8 45.90 8.73 -15.03
N PRO A 9 45.46 7.76 -15.87
CA PRO A 9 44.18 7.85 -16.55
C PRO A 9 43.05 7.88 -15.51
N ALA A 10 42.16 8.86 -15.69
CA ALA A 10 40.92 8.96 -14.94
C ALA A 10 40.17 7.63 -15.05
N THR A 11 39.89 7.01 -13.90
CA THR A 11 38.97 5.88 -13.80
C THR A 11 37.64 6.32 -14.39
N ALA A 12 37.28 5.72 -15.52
CA ALA A 12 35.96 5.85 -16.09
C ALA A 12 34.94 5.47 -15.00
N ASN A 13 34.07 6.41 -14.64
CA ASN A 13 32.86 6.12 -13.87
C ASN A 13 32.04 5.12 -14.68
N VAL A 14 32.16 3.84 -14.32
CA VAL A 14 31.23 2.80 -14.73
C VAL A 14 29.88 3.18 -14.11
N PRO A 15 28.80 3.36 -14.89
CA PRO A 15 27.46 3.52 -14.34
C PRO A 15 27.19 2.35 -13.38
N PRO A 16 26.59 2.55 -12.19
CA PRO A 16 26.27 1.45 -11.31
C PRO A 16 25.46 0.42 -12.10
N ALA A 17 26.00 -0.80 -12.23
CA ALA A 17 25.27 -1.90 -12.83
C ALA A 17 23.92 -1.99 -12.13
N ALA A 18 22.83 -2.02 -12.89
CA ALA A 18 21.49 -2.11 -12.33
C ALA A 18 21.44 -3.28 -11.32
N THR A 19 21.33 -2.96 -10.05
CA THR A 19 21.34 -3.96 -8.98
C THR A 19 20.17 -4.90 -9.19
N LYS A 20 20.45 -6.21 -9.27
CA LYS A 20 19.41 -7.22 -9.41
C LYS A 20 18.78 -7.55 -8.05
N PRO A 21 17.49 -7.94 -7.99
CA PRO A 21 16.83 -8.28 -6.73
C PRO A 21 17.56 -9.39 -5.95
N GLU A 22 18.18 -10.35 -6.63
CA GLU A 22 18.94 -11.43 -5.99
C GLU A 22 20.22 -10.93 -5.31
N VAL A 23 20.81 -9.84 -5.80
CA VAL A 23 21.99 -9.23 -5.16
C VAL A 23 21.59 -8.60 -3.83
N LEU A 24 20.47 -7.87 -3.80
CA LEU A 24 19.95 -7.27 -2.57
C LEU A 24 19.55 -8.34 -1.56
N LEU A 25 18.92 -9.44 -2.00
CA LEU A 25 18.61 -10.57 -1.13
C LEU A 25 19.87 -11.21 -0.53
N ASN A 26 20.91 -11.45 -1.34
CA ASN A 26 22.17 -11.98 -0.82
C ASN A 26 22.85 -11.05 0.20
N GLN A 27 22.75 -9.73 -0.01
CA GLN A 27 23.24 -8.74 0.95
C GLN A 27 22.41 -8.77 2.25
N ALA A 28 21.09 -8.87 2.15
CA ALA A 28 20.22 -9.03 3.30
C ALA A 28 20.54 -10.30 4.10
N ILE A 29 20.76 -11.44 3.42
CA ILE A 29 21.16 -12.69 4.07
C ILE A 29 22.48 -12.53 4.84
N ALA A 30 23.46 -11.85 4.24
CA ALA A 30 24.74 -11.59 4.90
C ALA A 30 24.59 -10.68 6.12
N ALA A 31 23.68 -9.69 6.08
CA ALA A 31 23.36 -8.81 7.20
C ALA A 31 22.60 -9.56 8.31
N LEU A 32 21.61 -10.39 7.96
CA LEU A 32 20.88 -11.25 8.90
C LEU A 32 21.81 -12.20 9.66
N ALA A 33 22.80 -12.79 8.97
CA ALA A 33 23.80 -13.66 9.59
C ALA A 33 24.69 -12.92 10.60
N GLN A 34 24.84 -11.60 10.44
CA GLN A 34 25.58 -10.71 11.34
C GLN A 34 24.68 -10.06 12.40
N GLN A 35 23.38 -10.38 12.41
CA GLN A 35 22.36 -9.72 13.25
C GLN A 35 22.25 -8.20 12.99
N ASP A 36 22.65 -7.75 11.80
CA ASP A 36 22.44 -6.38 11.34
C ASP A 36 21.04 -6.26 10.70
N TYR A 37 20.02 -6.20 11.57
CA TYR A 37 18.62 -6.20 11.16
C TYR A 37 18.20 -4.91 10.46
N GLU A 38 18.87 -3.80 10.72
CA GLU A 38 18.63 -2.52 10.04
C GLU A 38 19.04 -2.62 8.58
N GLN A 39 20.29 -3.04 8.33
CA GLN A 39 20.77 -3.24 6.97
C GLN A 39 19.97 -4.33 6.24
N ALA A 40 19.66 -5.44 6.91
CA ALA A 40 18.85 -6.50 6.32
C ALA A 40 17.46 -5.99 5.89
N SER A 41 16.78 -5.24 6.76
CA SER A 41 15.46 -4.66 6.48
C SER A 41 15.50 -3.68 5.31
N GLU A 42 16.54 -2.82 5.23
CA GLU A 42 16.71 -1.88 4.13
C GLU A 42 16.89 -2.61 2.79
N GLN A 43 17.78 -3.60 2.73
CA GLN A 43 18.05 -4.36 1.51
C GLN A 43 16.82 -5.15 1.04
N LEU A 44 16.08 -5.77 1.98
CA LEU A 44 14.83 -6.47 1.67
C LEU A 44 13.75 -5.51 1.18
N THR A 45 13.63 -4.33 1.80
CA THR A 45 12.66 -3.30 1.38
C THR A 45 12.92 -2.88 -0.07
N GLN A 46 14.20 -2.67 -0.43
CA GLN A 46 14.59 -2.38 -1.81
C GLN A 46 14.31 -3.55 -2.75
N ALA A 47 14.62 -4.78 -2.34
CA ALA A 47 14.42 -5.97 -3.16
C ALA A 47 12.93 -6.25 -3.43
N LEU A 48 12.07 -5.91 -2.47
CA LEU A 48 10.61 -6.01 -2.52
C LEU A 48 9.93 -4.80 -3.18
N ALA A 49 10.69 -3.80 -3.63
CA ALA A 49 10.13 -2.67 -4.38
C ALA A 49 9.51 -3.17 -5.70
N PRO A 50 8.38 -2.61 -6.17
CA PRO A 50 7.70 -3.06 -7.39
C PRO A 50 8.64 -3.17 -8.61
N GLU A 51 9.53 -2.19 -8.78
CA GLU A 51 10.51 -2.13 -9.86
C GLU A 51 11.51 -3.30 -9.81
N MET A 52 11.96 -3.69 -8.61
CA MET A 52 12.88 -4.81 -8.43
C MET A 52 12.16 -6.14 -8.58
N LEU A 53 10.96 -6.26 -7.99
CA LEU A 53 10.16 -7.47 -8.05
C LEU A 53 9.75 -7.81 -9.49
N SER A 54 9.51 -6.81 -10.35
CA SER A 54 9.23 -7.02 -11.78
C SER A 54 10.39 -7.65 -12.57
N LYS A 55 11.61 -7.59 -12.03
CA LYS A 55 12.84 -8.14 -12.63
C LYS A 55 13.24 -9.49 -12.00
N ALA A 56 12.58 -9.89 -10.93
CA ALA A 56 12.89 -11.09 -10.18
C ALA A 56 12.31 -12.34 -10.87
N ASP A 57 12.90 -13.50 -10.60
CA ASP A 57 12.31 -14.76 -11.01
C ASP A 57 11.04 -15.11 -10.20
N ALA A 58 10.29 -16.11 -10.68
CA ALA A 58 9.02 -16.52 -10.07
C ALA A 58 9.16 -17.12 -8.65
N THR A 59 10.37 -17.51 -8.25
CA THR A 59 10.66 -18.12 -6.94
C THR A 59 11.21 -17.12 -5.92
N PHE A 60 11.43 -15.88 -6.32
CA PHE A 60 12.06 -14.87 -5.50
C PHE A 60 11.31 -14.59 -4.18
N LEU A 61 10.00 -14.36 -4.23
CA LEU A 61 9.21 -14.10 -3.02
C LEU A 61 9.23 -15.28 -2.05
N GLU A 62 9.13 -16.50 -2.56
CA GLU A 62 9.22 -17.71 -1.76
C GLU A 62 10.58 -17.80 -1.05
N THR A 63 11.66 -17.51 -1.79
CA THR A 63 13.02 -17.50 -1.23
C THR A 63 13.16 -16.45 -0.12
N VAL A 64 12.59 -15.25 -0.31
CA VAL A 64 12.56 -14.19 0.72
C VAL A 64 11.79 -14.67 1.94
N ILE A 65 10.59 -15.24 1.76
CA ILE A 65 9.74 -15.74 2.84
C ILE A 65 10.48 -16.80 3.66
N THR A 66 11.04 -17.83 3.00
CA THR A 66 11.82 -18.87 3.67
C THR A 66 13.04 -18.30 4.39
N THR A 67 13.71 -17.30 3.81
CA THR A 67 14.86 -16.63 4.45
C THR A 67 14.48 -15.93 5.75
N LEU A 68 13.26 -15.40 5.83
CA LEU A 68 12.74 -14.67 6.98
C LEU A 68 12.08 -15.56 8.04
N GLU A 69 12.00 -16.87 7.79
CA GLU A 69 11.57 -17.85 8.78
C GLU A 69 12.48 -17.82 10.01
N GLY A 70 11.87 -17.83 11.20
CA GLY A 70 12.60 -17.79 12.47
C GLY A 70 13.12 -16.42 12.91
N TYR A 71 12.92 -15.36 12.12
CA TYR A 71 13.23 -13.99 12.54
C TYR A 71 11.98 -13.28 13.08
N ASP A 72 12.06 -12.85 14.35
CA ASP A 72 11.01 -12.11 15.06
C ASP A 72 11.47 -10.71 15.51
N ASP A 73 12.62 -10.24 15.02
CA ASP A 73 13.08 -8.89 15.31
C ASP A 73 12.10 -7.84 14.73
N PRO A 74 11.72 -6.79 15.48
CA PRO A 74 10.79 -5.78 14.98
C PRO A 74 11.18 -5.10 13.66
N GLN A 75 12.46 -4.96 13.33
CA GLN A 75 12.92 -4.44 12.03
C GLN A 75 12.68 -5.43 10.87
N ILE A 76 12.65 -6.73 11.17
CA ILE A 76 12.42 -7.80 10.21
C ILE A 76 10.94 -8.14 10.08
N LEU A 77 10.16 -8.07 11.15
CA LEU A 77 8.73 -8.38 11.13
C LEU A 77 7.95 -7.55 10.11
N PHE A 78 8.31 -6.28 9.90
CA PHE A 78 7.65 -5.46 8.90
C PHE A 78 7.86 -6.00 7.48
N VAL A 79 9.12 -6.24 7.09
CA VAL A 79 9.48 -6.75 5.75
C VAL A 79 9.01 -8.19 5.54
N LYS A 80 8.95 -8.99 6.61
CA LYS A 80 8.34 -10.32 6.60
C LYS A 80 6.86 -10.25 6.26
N GLY A 81 6.10 -9.40 6.96
CA GLY A 81 4.69 -9.20 6.65
C GLY A 81 4.48 -8.70 5.22
N ARG A 82 5.33 -7.76 4.75
CA ARG A 82 5.30 -7.28 3.37
C ARG A 82 5.58 -8.37 2.33
N ALA A 83 6.56 -9.24 2.56
CA ALA A 83 6.86 -10.35 1.65
C ALA A 83 5.66 -11.30 1.50
N HIS A 84 5.04 -11.69 2.62
CA HIS A 84 3.82 -12.50 2.63
C HIS A 84 2.65 -11.80 1.96
N TRP A 85 2.45 -10.50 2.22
CA TRP A 85 1.40 -9.73 1.58
C TRP A 85 1.58 -9.62 0.07
N GLN A 86 2.80 -9.37 -0.42
CA GLN A 86 3.07 -9.34 -1.86
C GLN A 86 2.88 -10.71 -2.51
N ARG A 87 3.14 -11.80 -1.78
CA ARG A 87 2.79 -13.15 -2.22
C ARG A 87 1.27 -13.34 -2.32
N TYR A 88 0.51 -12.87 -1.32
CA TYR A 88 -0.95 -12.85 -1.37
C TYR A 88 -1.46 -12.04 -2.58
N VAL A 89 -0.96 -10.81 -2.81
CA VAL A 89 -1.33 -9.97 -3.96
C VAL A 89 -1.03 -10.67 -5.29
N GLN A 90 0.12 -11.37 -5.40
CA GLN A 90 0.47 -12.13 -6.60
C GLN A 90 -0.50 -13.29 -6.83
N LEU A 91 -0.84 -14.04 -5.78
CA LEU A 91 -1.77 -15.16 -5.86
C LEU A 91 -3.19 -14.68 -6.19
N ASP A 92 -3.68 -13.64 -5.52
CA ASP A 92 -5.02 -13.08 -5.73
C ASP A 92 -5.23 -12.55 -7.17
N ALA A 93 -4.16 -12.01 -7.77
CA ALA A 93 -4.20 -11.54 -9.15
C ALA A 93 -4.34 -12.67 -10.18
N ASP A 94 -3.98 -13.91 -9.84
CA ASP A 94 -4.13 -15.08 -10.71
C ASP A 94 -5.53 -15.72 -10.52
N PRO A 95 -6.41 -15.69 -11.54
CA PRO A 95 -7.73 -16.32 -11.46
C PRO A 95 -7.68 -17.81 -11.10
N ALA A 96 -6.60 -18.51 -11.47
CA ALA A 96 -6.43 -19.93 -11.14
C ALA A 96 -6.24 -20.14 -9.64
N SER A 97 -5.70 -19.15 -8.91
CA SER A 97 -5.50 -19.25 -7.47
C SER A 97 -6.82 -19.29 -6.68
N ARG A 98 -7.91 -18.77 -7.26
CA ARG A 98 -9.24 -18.79 -6.65
C ARG A 98 -9.97 -20.12 -6.88
N ILE A 99 -9.41 -21.00 -7.70
CA ILE A 99 -10.00 -22.26 -8.14
C ILE A 99 -9.25 -23.43 -7.50
N GLY A 100 -9.97 -24.25 -6.71
CA GLY A 100 -9.42 -25.43 -6.05
C GLY A 100 -8.92 -25.16 -4.61
N PRO A 101 -8.96 -26.18 -3.73
CA PRO A 101 -8.69 -26.00 -2.30
C PRO A 101 -7.23 -25.63 -1.99
N ALA A 102 -6.26 -26.24 -2.67
CA ALA A 102 -4.83 -26.02 -2.40
C ALA A 102 -4.38 -24.58 -2.70
N ASN A 103 -4.93 -23.95 -3.75
CA ASN A 103 -4.58 -22.58 -4.08
C ASN A 103 -5.21 -21.56 -3.12
N ARG A 104 -6.42 -21.86 -2.60
CA ARG A 104 -7.04 -21.04 -1.56
C ARG A 104 -6.28 -21.14 -0.24
N GLU A 105 -5.82 -22.33 0.11
CA GLU A 105 -4.98 -22.55 1.31
C GLU A 105 -3.70 -21.70 1.25
N ALA A 106 -2.99 -21.71 0.11
CA ALA A 106 -1.80 -20.87 -0.06
C ALA A 106 -2.12 -19.36 -0.02
N LEU A 107 -3.29 -18.95 -0.50
CA LEU A 107 -3.76 -17.57 -0.44
C LEU A 107 -4.03 -17.15 1.02
N ASP A 108 -4.79 -17.97 1.75
CA ASP A 108 -5.11 -17.74 3.16
C ASP A 108 -3.84 -17.74 4.02
N GLU A 109 -2.93 -18.70 3.81
CA GLU A 109 -1.65 -18.78 4.51
C GLU A 109 -0.81 -17.51 4.32
N ALA A 110 -0.69 -17.02 3.08
CA ALA A 110 0.06 -15.79 2.81
C ALA A 110 -0.57 -14.57 3.49
N ARG A 111 -1.91 -14.45 3.48
CA ARG A 111 -2.62 -13.35 4.16
C ARG A 111 -2.44 -13.43 5.67
N ASP A 112 -2.68 -14.60 6.26
CA ASP A 112 -2.64 -14.82 7.70
C ASP A 112 -1.22 -14.63 8.26
N ALA A 113 -0.19 -15.04 7.51
CA ALA A 113 1.20 -14.80 7.87
C ALA A 113 1.57 -13.31 7.83
N ALA A 114 1.05 -12.55 6.85
CA ALA A 114 1.24 -11.10 6.80
C ALA A 114 0.61 -10.41 8.01
N ILE A 115 -0.65 -10.73 8.30
CA ILE A 115 -1.39 -10.23 9.47
C ILE A 115 -0.60 -10.56 10.75
N SER A 116 -0.20 -11.81 10.94
CA SER A 116 0.50 -12.28 12.13
C SER A 116 1.83 -11.54 12.39
N ALA A 117 2.62 -11.33 11.33
CA ALA A 117 3.88 -10.60 11.44
C ALA A 117 3.65 -9.13 11.84
N TRP A 118 2.71 -8.45 11.20
CA TRP A 118 2.39 -7.05 11.51
C TRP A 118 1.67 -6.90 12.85
N ASP A 119 0.85 -7.85 13.26
CA ASP A 119 0.22 -7.84 14.59
C ASP A 119 1.25 -7.96 15.71
N THR A 120 2.24 -8.84 15.51
CA THR A 120 3.36 -8.99 16.43
C THR A 120 4.15 -7.69 16.52
N LEU A 121 4.40 -7.05 15.38
CA LEU A 121 5.07 -5.76 15.34
C LEU A 121 4.25 -4.65 15.99
N ARG A 122 2.95 -4.56 15.71
CA ARG A 122 2.01 -3.57 16.27
C ARG A 122 2.01 -3.55 17.79
N LYS A 123 2.14 -4.71 18.45
CA LYS A 123 2.26 -4.82 19.92
C LYS A 123 3.50 -4.13 20.48
N THR A 124 4.60 -4.10 19.71
CA THR A 124 5.86 -3.48 20.14
C THR A 124 6.06 -2.07 19.61
N ARG A 125 5.41 -1.73 18.49
CA ARG A 125 5.46 -0.42 17.82
C ARG A 125 4.05 0.10 17.48
N PRO A 126 3.21 0.41 18.48
CA PRO A 126 1.81 0.80 18.24
C PRO A 126 1.65 2.17 17.55
N GLN A 127 2.73 2.97 17.49
CA GLN A 127 2.75 4.30 16.87
C GLN A 127 3.31 4.28 15.44
N ASP A 128 3.53 3.08 14.87
CA ASP A 128 4.06 2.93 13.52
C ASP A 128 2.92 3.00 12.49
N ILE A 129 2.84 4.14 11.79
CA ILE A 129 1.81 4.40 10.78
C ILE A 129 1.86 3.36 9.65
N GLU A 130 3.06 2.94 9.25
CA GLU A 130 3.20 2.02 8.11
C GLU A 130 2.63 0.65 8.46
N VAL A 131 2.87 0.18 9.69
CA VAL A 131 2.27 -1.05 10.22
C VAL A 131 0.75 -0.95 10.27
N GLN A 132 0.22 0.16 10.79
CA GLN A 132 -1.23 0.35 10.92
C GLN A 132 -1.93 0.41 9.55
N VAL A 133 -1.31 1.07 8.57
CA VAL A 133 -1.84 1.10 7.21
C VAL A 133 -1.79 -0.30 6.58
N ALA A 134 -0.64 -0.96 6.64
CA ALA A 134 -0.45 -2.27 6.01
C ALA A 134 -1.39 -3.34 6.58
N ILE A 135 -1.51 -3.40 7.92
CA ILE A 135 -2.40 -4.37 8.57
C ILE A 135 -3.87 -4.08 8.28
N GLY A 136 -4.26 -2.81 8.12
CA GLY A 136 -5.62 -2.45 7.74
C GLY A 136 -6.02 -3.02 6.37
N PHE A 137 -5.13 -2.95 5.37
CA PHE A 137 -5.35 -3.60 4.07
C PHE A 137 -5.46 -5.12 4.17
N ALA A 138 -4.66 -5.74 5.03
CA ALA A 138 -4.73 -7.19 5.22
C ALA A 138 -6.01 -7.64 5.93
N TYR A 139 -6.45 -6.92 6.96
CA TYR A 139 -7.75 -7.19 7.59
C TYR A 139 -8.92 -6.96 6.64
N TYR A 140 -8.86 -5.91 5.81
CA TYR A 140 -9.89 -5.63 4.81
C TYR A 140 -10.02 -6.76 3.77
N ALA A 141 -8.88 -7.31 3.33
CA ALA A 141 -8.82 -8.47 2.46
C ALA A 141 -9.32 -9.76 3.14
N ASP A 142 -9.19 -9.86 4.46
CA ASP A 142 -9.76 -10.94 5.27
C ASP A 142 -11.24 -10.71 5.66
N SER A 143 -11.85 -9.61 5.21
CA SER A 143 -13.21 -9.18 5.62
C SER A 143 -13.35 -8.99 7.14
N GLN A 144 -12.25 -8.69 7.84
CA GLN A 144 -12.23 -8.28 9.24
C GLN A 144 -12.40 -6.75 9.34
N ASP A 145 -13.55 -6.27 8.87
CA ASP A 145 -13.86 -4.86 8.66
C ASP A 145 -13.66 -3.98 9.90
N ASN A 146 -14.03 -4.46 11.09
CA ASN A 146 -13.83 -3.73 12.34
C ASN A 146 -12.35 -3.56 12.70
N GLU A 147 -11.52 -4.56 12.42
CA GLU A 147 -10.08 -4.48 12.68
C GLU A 147 -9.38 -3.60 11.63
N ALA A 148 -9.83 -3.66 10.38
CA ALA A 148 -9.38 -2.75 9.32
C ALA A 148 -9.70 -1.28 9.65
N LEU A 149 -10.94 -0.99 10.04
CA LEU A 149 -11.39 0.33 10.49
C LEU A 149 -10.48 0.85 11.59
N LYS A 150 -10.33 0.06 12.65
CA LYS A 150 -9.53 0.43 13.81
C LYS A 150 -8.08 0.75 13.42
N ALA A 151 -7.46 -0.06 12.58
CA ALA A 151 -6.08 0.15 12.15
C ALA A 151 -5.91 1.47 11.37
N TRP A 152 -6.81 1.76 10.43
CA TRP A 152 -6.75 3.01 9.66
C TRP A 152 -7.11 4.25 10.49
N GLU A 153 -8.04 4.14 11.44
CA GLU A 153 -8.32 5.21 12.40
C GLU A 153 -7.12 5.49 13.32
N GLU A 154 -6.46 4.44 13.82
CA GLU A 154 -5.23 4.58 14.60
C GLU A 154 -4.13 5.27 13.79
N ALA A 155 -3.91 4.88 12.53
CA ALA A 155 -2.97 5.56 11.63
C ALA A 155 -3.29 7.06 11.50
N ARG A 156 -4.57 7.41 11.34
CA ARG A 156 -5.06 8.80 11.27
C ARG A 156 -4.82 9.57 12.55
N GLU A 157 -5.12 8.99 13.70
CA GLU A 157 -4.86 9.63 14.97
C GLU A 157 -3.37 9.90 15.19
N ILE A 158 -2.51 8.94 14.84
CA ILE A 158 -1.05 9.07 14.97
C ILE A 158 -0.55 10.21 14.10
N GLU A 159 -0.93 10.27 12.81
CA GLU A 159 -0.49 11.34 11.90
C GLU A 159 -0.98 12.72 12.38
N ILE A 160 -2.26 12.83 12.77
CA ILE A 160 -2.82 14.11 13.28
C ILE A 160 -2.06 14.59 14.51
N LYS A 161 -1.80 13.69 15.48
CA LYS A 161 -1.04 14.01 16.70
C LYS A 161 0.38 14.46 16.36
N GLN A 162 1.04 13.80 15.41
CA GLN A 162 2.40 14.14 14.98
C GLN A 162 2.46 15.48 14.22
N ARG A 163 1.42 15.83 13.45
CA ARG A 163 1.34 17.10 12.70
C ARG A 163 0.96 18.31 13.56
N SER A 164 0.11 18.11 14.56
CA SER A 164 -0.46 19.20 15.38
C SER A 164 0.60 19.99 16.20
N GLY A 165 1.80 19.43 16.37
CA GLY A 165 2.93 20.09 17.04
C GLY A 165 3.92 20.82 16.12
N ARG A 166 3.65 20.93 14.81
CA ARG A 166 4.64 21.41 13.81
C ARG A 166 4.35 22.83 13.32
N ALA A 167 5.41 23.49 12.85
CA ALA A 167 5.35 24.81 12.26
C ALA A 167 4.58 24.82 10.92
N ASP A 168 4.69 23.74 10.16
CA ASP A 168 3.85 23.46 9.01
C ASP A 168 2.97 22.23 9.32
N PRO A 169 1.69 22.45 9.70
CA PRO A 169 0.79 21.36 9.98
C PRO A 169 0.28 20.69 8.70
N THR A 170 0.61 21.16 7.49
CA THR A 170 0.15 20.56 6.21
C THR A 170 1.09 19.49 5.67
N ALA A 171 2.39 19.60 5.92
CA ALA A 171 3.37 18.59 5.52
C ALA A 171 3.18 17.25 6.22
N LEU A 172 2.91 16.20 5.44
CA LEU A 172 2.81 14.81 5.92
C LEU A 172 4.17 14.31 6.42
N ARG A 173 4.15 13.52 7.51
CA ARG A 173 5.36 12.87 8.03
C ARG A 173 5.62 11.54 7.34
N ASN A 174 4.56 10.75 7.15
CA ASN A 174 4.64 9.47 6.44
C ASN A 174 3.59 9.43 5.33
N PRO A 175 3.99 9.61 4.06
CA PRO A 175 3.06 9.65 2.94
C PRO A 175 2.24 8.35 2.75
N VAL A 176 2.66 7.22 3.34
CA VAL A 176 1.87 5.97 3.37
C VAL A 176 0.49 6.18 4.00
N PHE A 177 0.37 7.14 4.91
CA PHE A 177 -0.85 7.50 5.61
C PHE A 177 -2.01 7.87 4.66
N LEU A 178 -1.72 8.40 3.46
CA LEU A 178 -2.75 8.68 2.46
C LEU A 178 -3.61 7.44 2.15
N ASN A 179 -3.01 6.25 2.20
CA ASN A 179 -3.73 4.99 1.99
C ASN A 179 -4.69 4.63 3.15
N ALA A 180 -4.50 5.20 4.36
CA ALA A 180 -5.47 5.05 5.44
C ALA A 180 -6.79 5.75 5.11
N TYR A 181 -6.75 6.97 4.55
CA TYR A 181 -7.96 7.65 4.07
C TYR A 181 -8.66 6.83 2.98
N ALA A 182 -7.89 6.30 2.04
CA ALA A 182 -8.47 5.47 0.99
C ALA A 182 -9.10 4.19 1.55
N GLY A 183 -8.47 3.54 2.53
CA GLY A 183 -9.05 2.40 3.26
C GLY A 183 -10.35 2.74 3.98
N LEU A 184 -10.40 3.87 4.70
CA LEU A 184 -11.63 4.33 5.38
C LEU A 184 -12.77 4.58 4.39
N ILE A 185 -12.47 5.17 3.23
CA ILE A 185 -13.44 5.40 2.16
C ILE A 185 -13.93 4.07 1.56
N LEU A 186 -13.00 3.17 1.23
CA LEU A 186 -13.33 1.82 0.74
C LEU A 186 -14.31 1.14 1.68
N LEU A 187 -13.98 1.09 2.97
CA LEU A 187 -14.80 0.43 3.98
C LEU A 187 -16.16 1.11 4.15
N SER A 188 -16.20 2.44 4.10
CA SER A 188 -17.45 3.18 4.25
C SER A 188 -18.44 2.96 3.11
N LEU A 189 -17.99 2.49 1.94
CA LEU A 189 -18.84 2.24 0.78
C LEU A 189 -18.68 0.81 0.26
N ASP A 190 -18.21 -0.07 1.13
CA ASP A 190 -17.99 -1.47 0.83
C ASP A 190 -19.33 -2.16 0.66
N SER A 191 -19.55 -2.65 -0.57
CA SER A 191 -20.77 -3.35 -0.93
C SER A 191 -21.01 -4.66 -0.17
N ARG A 192 -20.00 -5.20 0.53
CA ARG A 192 -20.12 -6.39 1.38
C ARG A 192 -20.84 -6.10 2.69
N ILE A 193 -20.88 -4.83 3.12
CA ILE A 193 -21.55 -4.40 4.35
C ILE A 193 -23.04 -4.21 4.03
N ASP A 194 -23.75 -5.32 3.83
CA ASP A 194 -25.20 -5.34 3.68
C ASP A 194 -25.87 -4.96 5.02
N ASN A 195 -26.47 -3.76 5.10
CA ASN A 195 -27.61 -3.37 5.98
C ASN A 195 -27.70 -1.84 6.13
N LEU A 196 -27.77 -1.11 5.03
CA LEU A 196 -28.04 0.33 5.11
C LEU A 196 -29.47 0.57 4.68
N ASP A 197 -30.31 0.91 5.67
CA ASP A 197 -31.51 1.68 5.38
C ASP A 197 -31.11 2.93 4.55
N PRO A 198 -32.01 3.48 3.72
CA PRO A 198 -31.66 4.60 2.82
C PRO A 198 -30.97 5.79 3.50
N GLY A 199 -31.23 6.04 4.79
CA GLY A 199 -30.53 7.09 5.56
C GLY A 199 -29.11 6.72 6.01
N GLY A 200 -28.80 5.42 6.15
CA GLY A 200 -27.45 4.94 6.44
C GLY A 200 -26.50 5.10 5.26
N ASP A 201 -26.99 4.86 4.04
CA ASP A 201 -26.21 5.06 2.80
C ASP A 201 -25.81 6.53 2.62
N GLU A 202 -26.73 7.47 2.89
CA GLU A 202 -26.43 8.91 2.78
C GLU A 202 -25.38 9.36 3.82
N ILE A 203 -25.45 8.87 5.06
CA ILE A 203 -24.47 9.18 6.10
C ILE A 203 -23.08 8.66 5.71
N GLN A 204 -23.00 7.42 5.24
CA GLN A 204 -21.74 6.81 4.83
C GLN A 204 -21.14 7.52 3.60
N ARG A 205 -21.96 7.86 2.60
CA ARG A 205 -21.53 8.67 1.46
C ARG A 205 -21.06 10.06 1.89
N ALA A 206 -21.74 10.71 2.84
CA ALA A 206 -21.31 12.01 3.35
C ALA A 206 -19.93 11.92 4.04
N PHE A 207 -19.74 10.90 4.89
CA PHE A 207 -18.44 10.61 5.50
C PHE A 207 -17.36 10.36 4.44
N ALA A 208 -17.63 9.50 3.46
CA ALA A 208 -16.68 9.18 2.39
C ALA A 208 -16.28 10.42 1.58
N ARG A 209 -17.22 11.32 1.29
CA ARG A 209 -16.92 12.60 0.61
C ARG A 209 -16.03 13.50 1.45
N GLU A 210 -16.27 13.59 2.75
CA GLU A 210 -15.44 14.38 3.66
C GLU A 210 -14.00 13.82 3.71
N GLU A 211 -13.84 12.50 3.84
CA GLU A 211 -12.53 11.86 3.84
C GLU A 211 -11.84 12.00 2.47
N LEU A 212 -12.58 11.94 1.36
CA LEU A 212 -12.03 12.15 0.02
C LEU A 212 -11.51 13.59 -0.16
N GLN A 213 -12.25 14.59 0.32
CA GLN A 213 -11.79 15.99 0.28
C GLN A 213 -10.49 16.19 1.08
N LYS A 214 -10.40 15.57 2.26
CA LYS A 214 -9.17 15.57 3.07
C LYS A 214 -8.02 14.91 2.32
N LEU A 215 -8.25 13.73 1.75
CA LEU A 215 -7.26 13.03 0.93
C LEU A 215 -6.75 13.90 -0.22
N GLN A 216 -7.66 14.50 -1.00
CA GLN A 216 -7.32 15.39 -2.13
C GLN A 216 -6.49 16.60 -1.70
N SER A 217 -6.74 17.14 -0.50
CA SER A 217 -5.97 18.27 0.02
C SER A 217 -4.55 17.89 0.48
N LEU A 218 -4.29 16.61 0.73
CA LEU A 218 -3.02 16.11 1.27
C LEU A 218 -2.17 15.37 0.22
N ASP A 219 -2.80 14.79 -0.80
CA ASP A 219 -2.12 14.02 -1.85
C ASP A 219 -1.58 14.91 -2.97
N GLU A 220 -0.55 15.70 -2.66
CA GLU A 220 0.11 16.62 -3.62
C GLU A 220 0.65 15.90 -4.85
N HIS A 221 1.06 14.64 -4.70
CA HIS A 221 1.61 13.81 -5.77
C HIS A 221 0.55 13.06 -6.58
N ARG A 222 -0.72 13.15 -6.17
CA ARG A 222 -1.86 12.51 -6.83
C ARG A 222 -1.67 11.00 -6.99
N TRP A 223 -1.10 10.36 -5.97
CA TRP A 223 -0.91 8.90 -5.96
C TRP A 223 -2.24 8.13 -5.87
N LEU A 224 -3.23 8.70 -5.21
CA LEU A 224 -4.57 8.12 -5.01
C LEU A 224 -5.67 8.96 -5.69
N VAL A 225 -5.35 10.21 -6.04
CA VAL A 225 -6.25 11.14 -6.74
C VAL A 225 -6.15 10.98 -8.26
N ALA A 226 -7.16 10.34 -8.83
CA ALA A 226 -7.26 10.03 -10.24
C ALA A 226 -7.61 11.23 -11.15
N ASP A 227 -7.05 11.31 -12.37
CA ASP A 227 -7.51 12.19 -13.47
C ASP A 227 -8.65 11.53 -14.25
N GLY A 228 -9.78 11.28 -13.57
CA GLY A 228 -10.98 10.69 -14.17
C GLY A 228 -11.20 9.21 -13.86
N PRO A 229 -12.25 8.60 -14.42
CA PRO A 229 -12.80 7.31 -13.97
C PRO A 229 -11.89 6.10 -14.22
N ASP A 230 -10.87 6.23 -15.09
CA ASP A 230 -9.92 5.17 -15.44
C ASP A 230 -8.55 5.29 -14.75
N ALA A 231 -8.34 6.31 -13.91
CA ALA A 231 -7.02 6.48 -13.32
C ALA A 231 -6.78 5.43 -12.22
N LYS A 232 -5.58 4.86 -12.31
CA LYS A 232 -5.15 3.72 -11.51
C LYS A 232 -4.31 4.20 -10.35
N VAL A 233 -4.50 3.58 -9.19
CA VAL A 233 -3.59 3.71 -8.03
C VAL A 233 -2.17 3.26 -8.41
N ARG A 234 -2.07 2.36 -9.39
CA ARG A 234 -0.82 1.88 -10.01
C ARG A 234 -0.21 2.88 -10.98
N THR A 235 0.15 4.07 -10.52
CA THR A 235 1.15 4.88 -11.23
C THR A 235 2.55 4.40 -10.84
N ASN A 236 3.52 4.45 -11.76
CA ASN A 236 4.88 3.99 -11.48
C ASN A 236 5.57 4.79 -10.36
N ASP A 237 5.03 5.96 -10.01
CA ASP A 237 5.62 6.88 -9.04
C ASP A 237 5.02 6.70 -7.62
N ASN A 238 4.04 5.80 -7.43
CA ASN A 238 3.48 5.50 -6.11
C ASN A 238 4.28 4.36 -5.41
N PRO A 239 5.10 4.66 -4.40
CA PRO A 239 5.93 3.65 -3.73
C PRO A 239 5.12 2.65 -2.88
N TYR A 240 3.83 2.92 -2.64
CA TYR A 240 2.95 2.13 -1.79
C TYR A 240 1.95 1.26 -2.58
N VAL A 241 2.13 1.17 -3.89
CA VAL A 241 1.30 0.35 -4.78
C VAL A 241 1.24 -1.13 -4.35
N TRP A 242 2.25 -1.61 -3.61
CA TRP A 242 2.32 -2.97 -3.08
C TRP A 242 1.24 -3.26 -2.03
N LEU A 243 0.63 -2.25 -1.41
CA LEU A 243 -0.49 -2.41 -0.47
C LEU A 243 -1.77 -2.90 -1.17
N TRP A 244 -1.92 -2.61 -2.46
CA TRP A 244 -3.20 -2.71 -3.16
C TRP A 244 -3.35 -4.05 -3.89
N THR A 245 -4.40 -4.79 -3.53
CA THR A 245 -4.87 -5.93 -4.32
C THR A 245 -5.59 -5.45 -5.58
N ALA A 246 -5.71 -6.32 -6.58
CA ALA A 246 -6.47 -5.98 -7.79
C ALA A 246 -7.96 -5.69 -7.48
N ALA A 247 -8.53 -6.39 -6.48
CA ALA A 247 -9.90 -6.17 -6.04
C ALA A 247 -10.08 -4.80 -5.37
N ALA A 248 -9.22 -4.46 -4.40
CA ALA A 248 -9.28 -3.18 -3.70
C ALA A 248 -9.04 -2.00 -4.65
N GLU A 249 -8.15 -2.15 -5.63
CA GLU A 249 -7.92 -1.13 -6.67
C GLU A 249 -9.16 -0.93 -7.55
N ALA A 250 -9.79 -2.01 -8.01
CA ALA A 250 -10.99 -1.92 -8.83
C ALA A 250 -12.15 -1.26 -8.07
N GLU A 251 -12.30 -1.58 -6.78
CA GLU A 251 -13.30 -0.97 -5.92
C GLU A 251 -13.02 0.50 -5.64
N TRP A 252 -11.75 0.85 -5.38
CA TRP A 252 -11.33 2.24 -5.22
C TRP A 252 -11.64 3.07 -6.45
N SER A 253 -11.27 2.60 -7.65
CA SER A 253 -11.56 3.32 -8.89
C SER A 253 -13.07 3.57 -9.07
N ARG A 254 -13.90 2.59 -8.75
CA ARG A 254 -15.37 2.73 -8.78
C ARG A 254 -15.87 3.79 -7.79
N ILE A 255 -15.46 3.69 -6.52
CA ILE A 255 -15.90 4.61 -5.45
C ILE A 255 -15.40 6.02 -5.73
N TYR A 256 -14.14 6.17 -6.14
CA TYR A 256 -13.55 7.46 -6.45
C TYR A 256 -14.32 8.16 -7.58
N ALA A 257 -14.67 7.44 -8.64
CA ALA A 257 -15.46 7.99 -9.75
C ALA A 257 -16.86 8.43 -9.31
N ASP A 258 -17.54 7.63 -8.48
CA ASP A 258 -18.87 7.96 -7.92
C ASP A 258 -18.82 9.21 -7.02
N LEU A 259 -17.80 9.33 -6.17
CA LEU A 259 -17.65 10.44 -5.24
C LEU A 259 -17.13 11.73 -5.91
N SER A 260 -16.36 11.60 -7.00
CA SER A 260 -15.76 12.74 -7.73
C SER A 260 -16.64 13.27 -8.86
N GLY A 261 -17.68 12.54 -9.28
CA GLY A 261 -18.69 13.05 -10.18
C GLY A 261 -19.43 14.22 -9.55
N GLU A 262 -19.57 15.34 -10.28
CA GLU A 262 -20.48 16.42 -9.87
C GLU A 262 -21.90 15.85 -9.68
N PRO A 263 -22.68 16.36 -8.71
CA PRO A 263 -24.05 15.91 -8.52
C PRO A 263 -24.78 16.00 -9.85
N GLU A 264 -25.48 14.93 -10.24
CA GLU A 264 -26.39 14.94 -11.39
C GLU A 264 -27.15 16.26 -11.37
N THR A 265 -26.84 17.14 -12.33
CA THR A 265 -27.67 18.30 -12.57
C THR A 265 -29.03 17.70 -12.88
N GLN A 266 -29.97 17.88 -11.95
CA GLN A 266 -31.37 17.55 -12.15
C GLN A 266 -31.72 18.07 -13.53
N SER A 267 -31.94 17.12 -14.45
CA SER A 267 -32.54 17.37 -15.74
C SER A 267 -33.87 18.06 -15.44
N THR A 268 -33.85 19.39 -15.43
CA THR A 268 -35.04 20.21 -15.43
C THR A 268 -35.70 19.87 -16.74
N GLY A 269 -36.67 18.97 -16.65
CA GLY A 269 -37.54 18.59 -17.75
C GLY A 269 -38.14 19.86 -18.32
N ALA A 270 -37.56 20.34 -19.41
CA ALA A 270 -38.19 21.28 -20.29
C ALA A 270 -39.37 20.54 -20.93
N ASN A 271 -40.52 20.65 -20.29
CA ASN A 271 -41.80 20.22 -20.82
C ASN A 271 -42.11 21.12 -22.05
N PRO A 272 -42.20 20.59 -23.29
CA PRO A 272 -42.69 21.40 -24.39
C PRO A 272 -44.19 21.63 -24.19
N ALA A 273 -44.58 22.90 -24.16
CA ALA A 273 -45.99 23.30 -24.14
C ALA A 273 -46.71 22.74 -25.39
N PRO A 274 -47.97 22.28 -25.27
CA PRO A 274 -48.75 21.90 -26.43
C PRO A 274 -49.23 23.17 -27.15
N GLU A 275 -48.86 23.31 -28.42
CA GLU A 275 -49.49 24.27 -29.33
C GLU A 275 -50.95 23.83 -29.59
N ASN A 276 -51.88 24.75 -29.31
CA ASN A 276 -53.24 24.78 -29.86
C ASN A 276 -53.54 26.23 -30.25
#